data_AF-A0A7Z9F9D8-F1
#
_entry.id   AF-A0A7Z9F9D8-F1
#
_cell.length_a   1.000
_cell.length_b   1.000
_cell.length_c   1.000
_cell.angle_alpha   90.00
_cell.angle_beta   90.00
_cell.angle_gamma   90.00
#
_symmetry.space_group_name_H-M   'P 1'
#
loop_
_entity.id
_entity.type
_entity.pdbx_description
1 polymer ?
#
loop_
_entity_poly.entity_id
_entity_poly.type
_entity_poly.pdbx_seq_one_letter_code
_entity_poly.pdbx_strand_id
1 'polypeptide(L)'
;MMNSNLLRRPFGVMVALFLMASPSLAQDSNPCASPYATVKRLLDWLQPDSYDPGKAAACFSAEEGVSKQDLANRAIQLIEILDGKGLYIDVSSLPADLDYKDAQGLPRYQLAITQPQLYLVRNGDQWQWSSETLNSIPRLHDELFVYDINSMVRKLPAWMQVKYFGVAAWQLVSLLAMVLFWLVLRTLISFVVTGQIRSLMRRLRITWGDELLATVGNPAGALVATLIVIGLWPILRLPVQL
;
A
#
# COMPACT_ATOMS: atom_id res chain seq x y z
N MET A 1 -46.61 -30.76 73.28
CA MET A 1 -46.63 -29.42 73.91
C MET A 1 -46.14 -28.41 72.89
N MET A 2 -46.94 -27.34 72.71
CA MET A 2 -46.61 -25.98 72.24
C MET A 2 -45.87 -25.75 70.89
N ASN A 3 -46.71 -25.44 69.90
CA ASN A 3 -46.71 -24.26 69.03
C ASN A 3 -45.65 -23.15 69.26
N SER A 4 -44.97 -22.72 68.19
CA SER A 4 -44.78 -21.30 67.87
C SER A 4 -44.22 -21.10 66.45
N ASN A 5 -45.06 -20.54 65.57
CA ASN A 5 -44.62 -19.74 64.43
C ASN A 5 -43.67 -18.62 64.90
N LEU A 6 -42.76 -18.17 64.03
CA LEU A 6 -42.59 -16.75 63.65
C LEU A 6 -41.33 -16.53 62.77
N LEU A 7 -41.57 -15.87 61.64
CA LEU A 7 -40.79 -14.77 61.04
C LEU A 7 -39.49 -15.07 60.25
N ARG A 8 -39.62 -14.67 58.97
CA ARG A 8 -38.78 -13.69 58.23
C ARG A 8 -37.72 -14.21 57.25
N ARG A 9 -38.10 -14.03 55.96
CA ARG A 9 -37.34 -13.57 54.79
C ARG A 9 -36.42 -14.58 54.07
N PRO A 10 -36.75 -14.99 52.84
CA PRO A 10 -35.74 -15.50 51.92
C PRO A 10 -34.98 -14.31 51.30
N PHE A 11 -33.69 -14.22 51.58
CA PHE A 11 -32.78 -13.34 50.85
C PHE A 11 -32.66 -13.91 49.43
N GLY A 12 -33.26 -13.23 48.46
CA GLY A 12 -33.27 -13.63 47.06
C GLY A 12 -31.84 -13.63 46.50
N VAL A 13 -31.40 -14.80 46.05
CA VAL A 13 -30.23 -14.92 45.18
C VAL A 13 -30.69 -14.49 43.79
N MET A 14 -30.48 -13.21 43.47
CA MET A 14 -30.75 -12.65 42.15
C MET A 14 -29.59 -13.04 41.24
N VAL A 15 -29.80 -14.09 40.44
CA VAL A 15 -28.91 -14.50 39.35
C VAL A 15 -28.90 -13.40 38.30
N ALA A 16 -27.80 -12.68 38.18
CA ALA A 16 -27.56 -11.76 37.08
C ALA A 16 -27.26 -12.57 35.81
N LEU A 17 -28.30 -12.81 35.01
CA LEU A 17 -28.18 -13.34 33.65
C LEU A 17 -27.63 -12.21 32.76
N PHE A 18 -26.31 -12.17 32.59
CA PHE A 18 -25.66 -11.28 31.62
C PHE A 18 -25.92 -11.87 30.23
N LEU A 19 -27.02 -11.46 29.59
CA LEU A 19 -27.29 -11.71 28.18
C LEU A 19 -26.18 -11.05 27.35
N MET A 20 -25.19 -11.85 26.95
CA MET A 20 -24.30 -11.49 25.86
C MET A 20 -25.14 -11.41 24.58
N ALA A 21 -25.62 -10.21 24.26
CA ALA A 21 -26.04 -9.87 22.92
C ALA A 21 -24.77 -9.83 22.05
N SER A 22 -24.42 -10.96 21.45
CA SER A 22 -23.46 -10.98 20.36
C SER A 22 -24.03 -10.09 19.25
N PRO A 23 -23.33 -9.04 18.77
CA PRO A 23 -23.72 -8.41 17.54
C PRO A 23 -23.56 -9.46 16.45
N SER A 24 -24.67 -9.95 15.92
CA SER A 24 -24.68 -10.71 14.67
C SER A 24 -24.11 -9.79 13.60
N LEU A 25 -22.84 -9.98 13.23
CA LEU A 25 -22.32 -9.41 12.00
C LEU A 25 -23.18 -9.97 10.88
N ALA A 26 -24.01 -9.12 10.28
CA ALA A 26 -24.74 -9.44 9.08
C ALA A 26 -23.71 -9.89 8.04
N GLN A 27 -23.69 -11.19 7.78
CA GLN A 27 -22.83 -11.77 6.77
C GLN A 27 -23.44 -11.39 5.42
N ASP A 28 -22.88 -10.33 4.83
CA ASP A 28 -23.26 -9.85 3.50
C ASP A 28 -23.15 -11.02 2.52
N SER A 29 -24.28 -11.51 2.01
CA SER A 29 -24.37 -12.81 1.32
C SER A 29 -23.69 -12.81 -0.05
N ASN A 30 -23.26 -11.65 -0.53
CA ASN A 30 -22.49 -11.49 -1.76
C ASN A 30 -21.41 -10.39 -1.57
N PRO A 31 -20.12 -10.75 -1.49
CA PRO A 31 -19.03 -9.79 -1.24
C PRO A 31 -18.81 -8.78 -2.38
N CYS A 32 -19.47 -9.00 -3.52
CA CYS A 32 -19.33 -8.22 -4.74
C CYS A 32 -20.70 -7.67 -5.18
N ALA A 33 -21.59 -7.33 -4.24
CA ALA A 33 -22.98 -6.98 -4.54
C ALA A 33 -23.16 -5.59 -5.17
N SER A 34 -22.27 -4.63 -4.85
CA SER A 34 -22.33 -3.24 -5.30
C SER A 34 -20.93 -2.70 -5.61
N PRO A 35 -20.82 -1.54 -6.27
CA PRO A 35 -19.53 -0.85 -6.43
C PRO A 35 -18.81 -0.65 -5.09
N TYR A 36 -19.55 -0.19 -4.07
CA TYR A 36 -19.05 -0.06 -2.69
C TYR A 36 -18.47 -1.37 -2.16
N ALA A 37 -19.25 -2.46 -2.18
CA ALA A 37 -18.82 -3.76 -1.63
C ALA A 37 -17.55 -4.27 -2.33
N THR A 38 -17.50 -4.11 -3.65
CA THR A 38 -16.39 -4.56 -4.51
C THR A 38 -15.08 -3.84 -4.20
N VAL A 39 -15.10 -2.51 -4.11
CA VAL A 39 -13.90 -1.73 -3.78
C VAL A 39 -13.52 -1.91 -2.32
N LYS A 40 -14.49 -1.91 -1.41
CA LYS A 40 -14.24 -2.14 0.02
C LYS A 40 -13.58 -3.48 0.27
N ARG A 41 -14.00 -4.53 -0.44
CA ARG A 41 -13.38 -5.85 -0.41
C ARG A 41 -11.89 -5.79 -0.73
N LEU A 42 -11.51 -5.10 -1.81
CA LEU A 42 -10.11 -4.93 -2.20
C LEU A 42 -9.31 -4.23 -1.08
N LEU A 43 -9.85 -3.13 -0.55
CA LEU A 43 -9.20 -2.30 0.45
C LEU A 43 -9.04 -3.01 1.80
N ASP A 44 -10.08 -3.69 2.28
CA ASP A 44 -10.09 -4.35 3.59
C ASP A 44 -9.09 -5.51 3.64
N TRP A 45 -9.04 -6.35 2.61
CA TRP A 45 -8.18 -7.55 2.62
C TRP A 45 -6.72 -7.28 2.26
N LEU A 46 -6.36 -6.01 2.00
CA LEU A 46 -4.97 -5.59 1.82
C LEU A 46 -4.49 -4.70 2.98
N GLN A 47 -5.30 -4.52 4.03
CA GLN A 47 -4.86 -3.90 5.28
C GLN A 47 -3.90 -4.80 6.06
N PRO A 48 -3.00 -4.23 6.90
CA PRO A 48 -2.07 -5.00 7.72
C PRO A 48 -2.73 -6.07 8.60
N ASP A 49 -3.89 -5.76 9.19
CA ASP A 49 -4.57 -6.64 10.16
C ASP A 49 -5.41 -7.75 9.51
N SER A 50 -5.74 -7.60 8.24
CA SER A 50 -6.61 -8.51 7.47
C SER A 50 -5.99 -8.90 6.13
N TYR A 51 -4.66 -8.97 6.05
CA TYR A 51 -3.94 -9.20 4.80
C TYR A 51 -4.18 -10.60 4.21
N ASP A 52 -4.99 -10.66 3.15
CA ASP A 52 -5.30 -11.87 2.38
C ASP A 52 -5.56 -11.49 0.90
N PRO A 53 -4.51 -11.45 0.06
CA PRO A 53 -4.63 -11.05 -1.34
C PRO A 53 -5.61 -11.91 -2.16
N GLY A 54 -5.81 -13.17 -1.78
CA GLY A 54 -6.79 -14.04 -2.44
C GLY A 54 -8.23 -13.59 -2.19
N LYS A 55 -8.54 -13.13 -0.97
CA LYS A 55 -9.85 -12.55 -0.64
C LYS A 55 -10.03 -11.15 -1.22
N ALA A 56 -8.96 -10.37 -1.33
CA ALA A 56 -8.97 -9.08 -1.99
C ALA A 56 -9.34 -9.21 -3.49
N ALA A 57 -8.81 -10.24 -4.15
CA ALA A 57 -9.09 -10.56 -5.54
C ALA A 57 -10.44 -11.25 -5.79
N ALA A 58 -11.30 -11.41 -4.78
CA ALA A 58 -12.53 -12.20 -4.90
C ALA A 58 -13.54 -11.64 -5.92
N CYS A 59 -13.52 -10.33 -6.17
CA CYS A 59 -14.37 -9.66 -7.16
C CYS A 59 -13.66 -9.44 -8.51
N PHE A 60 -12.60 -10.19 -8.77
CA PHE A 60 -11.89 -10.15 -10.05
C PHE A 60 -12.47 -11.26 -10.93
N SER A 61 -12.80 -10.91 -12.16
CA SER A 61 -13.27 -11.87 -13.16
C SER A 61 -12.20 -12.96 -13.39
N ALA A 62 -12.59 -14.23 -13.37
CA ALA A 62 -11.70 -15.31 -13.76
C ALA A 62 -11.49 -15.26 -15.28
N GLU A 63 -10.28 -14.92 -15.70
CA GLU A 63 -9.89 -14.92 -17.11
C GLU A 63 -9.17 -16.22 -17.46
N GLU A 64 -9.38 -16.71 -18.69
CA GLU A 64 -8.76 -17.94 -19.16
C GLU A 64 -7.23 -17.82 -19.14
N GLY A 65 -6.55 -18.82 -18.57
CA GLY A 65 -5.10 -18.81 -18.42
C GLY A 65 -4.54 -17.96 -17.27
N VAL A 66 -5.39 -17.29 -16.48
CA VAL A 66 -4.95 -16.52 -15.30
C VAL A 66 -5.16 -17.35 -14.03
N SER A 67 -4.08 -17.60 -13.29
CA SER A 67 -4.17 -18.38 -12.05
C SER A 67 -4.76 -17.57 -10.90
N LYS A 68 -5.26 -18.25 -9.85
CA LYS A 68 -5.69 -17.57 -8.61
C LYS A 68 -4.56 -16.75 -7.97
N GLN A 69 -3.32 -17.22 -8.10
CA GLN A 69 -2.16 -16.50 -7.60
C GLN A 69 -1.91 -15.22 -8.41
N ASP A 70 -2.13 -15.25 -9.73
CA ASP A 70 -2.01 -14.06 -10.57
C ASP A 70 -3.09 -13.03 -10.24
N LEU A 71 -4.33 -13.47 -9.97
CA LEU A 71 -5.39 -12.57 -9.51
C LEU A 71 -5.05 -11.92 -8.16
N ALA A 72 -4.53 -12.71 -7.22
CA ALA A 72 -4.04 -12.20 -5.93
C ALA A 72 -2.90 -11.18 -6.11
N ASN A 73 -1.97 -11.43 -7.02
CA ASN A 73 -0.91 -10.48 -7.38
C ASN A 73 -1.47 -9.21 -8.03
N ARG A 74 -2.44 -9.33 -8.94
CA ARG A 74 -3.12 -8.19 -9.56
C ARG A 74 -3.84 -7.32 -8.54
N ALA A 75 -4.44 -7.90 -7.49
CA ALA A 75 -5.06 -7.14 -6.41
C ALA A 75 -4.04 -6.28 -5.66
N ILE A 76 -2.87 -6.85 -5.34
CA ILE A 76 -1.76 -6.10 -4.71
C ILE A 76 -1.29 -4.98 -5.65
N GLN A 77 -1.03 -5.29 -6.91
CA GLN A 77 -0.57 -4.31 -7.90
C GLN A 77 -1.58 -3.18 -8.11
N LEU A 78 -2.89 -3.48 -8.08
CA LEU A 78 -3.93 -2.47 -8.23
C LEU A 78 -3.87 -1.43 -7.10
N ILE A 79 -3.72 -1.86 -5.84
CA ILE A 79 -3.52 -0.93 -4.72
C ILE A 79 -2.21 -0.14 -4.89
N GLU A 80 -1.12 -0.79 -5.27
CA GLU A 80 0.16 -0.09 -5.51
C GLU A 80 0.05 0.96 -6.63
N ILE A 81 -0.73 0.70 -7.68
CA ILE A 81 -1.02 1.66 -8.76
C ILE A 81 -1.84 2.85 -8.24
N LEU A 82 -2.86 2.59 -7.42
CA LEU A 82 -3.70 3.63 -6.84
C LEU A 82 -2.87 4.54 -5.93
N ASP A 83 -2.07 3.95 -5.03
CA ASP A 83 -1.17 4.68 -4.14
C ASP A 83 -0.10 5.44 -4.92
N GLY A 84 0.55 4.78 -5.89
CA GLY A 84 1.62 5.37 -6.71
C GLY A 84 1.15 6.52 -7.59
N LYS A 85 -0.12 6.52 -8.00
CA LYS A 85 -0.75 7.62 -8.76
C LYS A 85 -1.44 8.66 -7.87
N GLY A 86 -1.44 8.48 -6.55
CA GLY A 86 -2.15 9.36 -5.61
C GLY A 86 -3.67 9.36 -5.80
N LEU A 87 -4.23 8.25 -6.27
CA LEU A 87 -5.67 8.08 -6.50
C LEU A 87 -6.34 7.68 -5.19
N TYR A 88 -6.65 8.70 -4.39
CA TYR A 88 -7.39 8.50 -3.13
C TYR A 88 -8.83 8.07 -3.41
N ILE A 89 -9.24 6.94 -2.81
CA ILE A 89 -10.61 6.44 -2.90
C ILE A 89 -11.38 6.89 -1.66
N ASP A 90 -12.30 7.82 -1.87
CA ASP A 90 -13.29 8.13 -0.84
C ASP A 90 -14.36 7.02 -0.81
N VAL A 91 -14.18 6.07 0.10
CA VAL A 91 -15.08 4.93 0.30
C VAL A 91 -16.52 5.37 0.60
N SER A 92 -16.72 6.54 1.21
CA SER A 92 -18.06 7.06 1.52
C SER A 92 -18.81 7.58 0.30
N SER A 93 -18.09 7.92 -0.77
CA SER A 93 -18.65 8.37 -2.04
C SER A 93 -19.06 7.23 -2.98
N LEU A 94 -18.67 5.99 -2.65
CA LEU A 94 -18.93 4.83 -3.49
C LEU A 94 -20.42 4.44 -3.47
N PRO A 95 -21.03 4.14 -4.63
CA PRO A 95 -22.42 3.69 -4.68
C PRO A 95 -22.61 2.35 -3.96
N ALA A 96 -23.54 2.32 -3.00
CA ALA A 96 -23.98 1.10 -2.34
C ALA A 96 -25.13 0.38 -3.08
N ASP A 97 -25.72 1.04 -4.09
CA ASP A 97 -26.81 0.50 -4.89
C ASP A 97 -26.36 -0.68 -5.77
N LEU A 98 -27.13 -1.77 -5.73
CA LEU A 98 -26.92 -2.98 -6.52
C LEU A 98 -27.15 -2.72 -8.02
N ASP A 99 -28.11 -1.85 -8.34
CA ASP A 99 -28.54 -1.51 -9.69
C ASP A 99 -27.92 -0.19 -10.20
N TYR A 100 -26.80 0.23 -9.59
CA TYR A 100 -26.10 1.45 -9.97
C TYR A 100 -25.86 1.53 -11.48
N LYS A 101 -26.10 2.72 -12.02
CA LYS A 101 -25.82 3.10 -13.41
C LYS A 101 -25.06 4.41 -13.44
N ASP A 102 -24.15 4.54 -14.39
CA ASP A 102 -23.45 5.79 -14.63
C ASP A 102 -24.38 6.84 -15.27
N ALA A 103 -23.81 8.03 -15.53
CA ALA A 103 -24.53 9.13 -16.18
C ALA A 103 -25.05 8.78 -17.60
N GLN A 104 -24.53 7.71 -18.22
CA GLN A 104 -24.97 7.21 -19.52
C GLN A 104 -26.00 6.06 -19.41
N GLY A 105 -26.40 5.70 -18.18
CA GLY A 105 -27.35 4.61 -17.93
C GLY A 105 -26.73 3.21 -18.04
N LEU A 106 -25.41 3.10 -18.12
CA LEU A 106 -24.68 1.84 -18.23
C LEU A 106 -24.35 1.31 -16.82
N PRO A 107 -24.42 -0.02 -16.59
CA PRO A 107 -24.10 -0.63 -15.30
C PRO A 107 -22.58 -0.74 -15.11
N ARG A 108 -21.90 0.42 -15.07
CA ARG A 108 -20.46 0.55 -14.87
C ARG A 108 -20.17 1.65 -13.87
N TYR A 109 -19.10 1.51 -13.10
CA TYR A 109 -18.63 2.53 -12.15
C TYR A 109 -17.14 2.79 -12.36
N GLN A 110 -16.81 4.03 -12.74
CA GLN A 110 -15.43 4.45 -12.95
C GLN A 110 -14.83 4.97 -11.64
N LEU A 111 -13.66 4.46 -11.27
CA LEU A 111 -13.04 4.77 -9.98
C LEU A 111 -12.47 6.19 -9.94
N ALA A 112 -11.87 6.64 -11.05
CA ALA A 112 -11.35 7.99 -11.21
C ALA A 112 -11.43 8.43 -12.67
N ILE A 113 -11.86 9.68 -12.90
CA ILE A 113 -11.96 10.27 -14.24
C ILE A 113 -10.60 10.31 -14.96
N THR A 114 -9.51 10.48 -14.20
CA THR A 114 -8.13 10.54 -14.73
C THR A 114 -7.57 9.17 -15.15
N GLN A 115 -8.22 8.07 -14.76
CA GLN A 115 -7.82 6.70 -15.14
C GLN A 115 -9.03 5.93 -15.66
N PRO A 116 -9.48 6.22 -16.90
CA PRO A 116 -10.73 5.69 -17.41
C PRO A 116 -10.77 4.17 -17.57
N GLN A 117 -9.61 3.54 -17.67
CA GLN A 117 -9.44 2.09 -17.71
C GLN A 117 -9.62 1.38 -16.36
N LEU A 118 -9.70 2.13 -15.24
CA LEU A 118 -9.97 1.58 -13.91
C LEU A 118 -11.46 1.74 -13.56
N TYR A 119 -12.23 0.68 -13.81
CA TYR A 119 -13.67 0.69 -13.59
C TYR A 119 -14.22 -0.71 -13.29
N LEU A 120 -15.37 -0.70 -12.62
CA LEU A 120 -16.19 -1.85 -12.32
C LEU A 120 -17.31 -2.00 -13.35
N VAL A 121 -17.71 -3.23 -13.61
CA VAL A 121 -18.87 -3.58 -14.41
C VAL A 121 -19.74 -4.55 -13.66
N ARG A 122 -21.05 -4.49 -13.88
CA ARG A 122 -21.96 -5.52 -13.40
C ARG A 122 -21.98 -6.70 -14.36
N ASN A 123 -21.74 -7.89 -13.83
CA ASN A 123 -21.85 -9.17 -14.53
C ASN A 123 -22.84 -10.06 -13.76
N GLY A 124 -24.06 -10.18 -14.28
CA GLY A 124 -25.17 -10.83 -13.57
C GLY A 124 -25.48 -10.12 -12.25
N ASP A 125 -25.42 -10.86 -11.14
CA ASP A 125 -25.71 -10.37 -9.79
C ASP A 125 -24.47 -9.87 -9.04
N GLN A 126 -23.33 -9.70 -9.73
CA GLN A 126 -22.07 -9.27 -9.12
C GLN A 126 -21.45 -8.09 -9.86
N TRP A 127 -20.87 -7.19 -9.08
CA TRP A 127 -19.96 -6.16 -9.54
C TRP A 127 -18.55 -6.69 -9.53
N GLN A 128 -17.85 -6.57 -10.65
CA GLN A 128 -16.51 -7.10 -10.82
C GLN A 128 -15.61 -6.03 -11.43
N TRP A 129 -14.31 -6.14 -11.17
CA TRP A 129 -13.33 -5.34 -11.91
C TRP A 129 -13.38 -5.75 -13.39
N SER A 130 -13.51 -4.75 -14.26
CA SER A 130 -13.64 -5.00 -15.70
C SER A 130 -12.40 -5.73 -16.24
N SER A 131 -12.58 -6.54 -17.29
CA SER A 131 -11.44 -7.17 -17.97
C SER A 131 -10.43 -6.15 -18.49
N GLU A 132 -10.87 -4.95 -18.88
CA GLU A 132 -9.96 -3.86 -19.26
C GLU A 132 -9.10 -3.40 -18.07
N THR A 133 -9.70 -3.29 -16.88
CA THR A 133 -8.97 -3.00 -15.65
C THR A 133 -7.97 -4.13 -15.35
N LEU A 134 -8.42 -5.39 -15.36
CA LEU A 134 -7.54 -6.51 -15.06
C LEU A 134 -6.35 -6.59 -16.02
N ASN A 135 -6.57 -6.43 -17.32
CA ASN A 135 -5.53 -6.48 -18.34
C ASN A 135 -4.60 -5.28 -18.34
N SER A 136 -5.07 -4.12 -17.87
CA SER A 136 -4.22 -2.93 -17.74
C SER A 136 -3.33 -2.95 -16.49
N ILE A 137 -3.67 -3.71 -15.44
CA ILE A 137 -2.89 -3.74 -14.18
C ILE A 137 -1.39 -4.02 -14.42
N PRO A 138 -0.94 -5.07 -15.13
CA PRO A 138 0.49 -5.35 -15.28
C PRO A 138 1.22 -4.19 -15.97
N ARG A 139 0.65 -3.66 -17.06
CA ARG A 139 1.23 -2.53 -17.81
C ARG A 139 1.32 -1.27 -16.94
N LEU A 140 0.24 -0.93 -16.24
CA LEU A 140 0.19 0.25 -15.37
C LEU A 140 1.12 0.11 -14.16
N HIS A 141 1.31 -1.10 -13.67
CA HIS A 141 2.25 -1.39 -12.59
C HIS A 141 3.69 -1.23 -13.06
N ASP A 142 4.04 -1.79 -14.22
CA ASP A 142 5.38 -1.70 -14.81
C ASP A 142 5.77 -0.26 -15.17
N GLU A 143 4.80 0.58 -15.58
CA GLU A 143 5.00 2.02 -15.81
C GLU A 143 5.44 2.78 -14.55
N LEU A 144 4.95 2.38 -13.37
CA LEU A 144 5.24 3.03 -12.10
C LEU A 144 6.41 2.37 -11.36
N PHE A 145 6.58 1.07 -11.53
CA PHE A 145 7.49 0.24 -10.75
C PHE A 145 8.33 -0.65 -11.67
N VAL A 146 9.41 -0.07 -12.21
CA VAL A 146 10.38 -0.78 -13.07
C VAL A 146 11.03 -1.99 -12.38
N TYR A 147 11.02 -2.00 -11.04
CA TYR A 147 11.58 -3.09 -10.24
C TYR A 147 10.50 -3.74 -9.36
N ASP A 148 10.32 -5.05 -9.51
CA ASP A 148 9.49 -5.86 -8.60
C ASP A 148 10.22 -6.09 -7.26
N ILE A 149 10.17 -5.07 -6.41
CA ILE A 149 10.69 -5.12 -5.04
C ILE A 149 10.02 -6.27 -4.25
N ASN A 150 8.76 -6.60 -4.53
CA ASN A 150 8.04 -7.68 -3.82
C ASN A 150 8.69 -9.06 -4.10
N SER A 151 9.15 -9.30 -5.32
CA SER A 151 9.93 -10.51 -5.64
C SER A 151 11.23 -10.61 -4.86
N MET A 152 11.91 -9.48 -4.64
CA MET A 152 13.14 -9.41 -3.85
C MET A 152 12.85 -9.61 -2.37
N VAL A 153 11.82 -8.97 -1.84
CA VAL A 153 11.40 -9.07 -0.43
C VAL A 153 10.95 -10.49 -0.08
N ARG A 154 10.23 -11.18 -0.98
CA ARG A 154 9.82 -12.58 -0.76
C ARG A 154 11.00 -13.55 -0.61
N LYS A 155 12.17 -13.22 -1.15
CA LYS A 155 13.41 -14.02 -0.99
C LYS A 155 14.10 -13.76 0.34
N LEU A 156 13.73 -12.71 1.08
CA LEU A 156 14.30 -12.41 2.39
C LEU A 156 13.79 -13.42 3.44
N PRO A 157 14.55 -13.65 4.52
CA PRO A 157 14.10 -14.49 5.63
C PRO A 157 12.76 -14.00 6.22
N ALA A 158 11.93 -14.93 6.71
CA ALA A 158 10.59 -14.63 7.21
C ALA A 158 10.56 -13.53 8.27
N TRP A 159 11.53 -13.52 9.20
CA TRP A 159 11.65 -12.48 10.25
C TRP A 159 11.84 -11.06 9.70
N MET A 160 12.33 -10.92 8.46
CA MET A 160 12.55 -9.63 7.82
C MET A 160 11.28 -9.12 7.09
N GLN A 161 10.35 -10.02 6.79
CA GLN A 161 9.07 -9.73 6.12
C GLN A 161 7.97 -9.34 7.11
N VAL A 162 8.11 -9.73 8.38
CA VAL A 162 7.12 -9.40 9.43
C VAL A 162 7.07 -7.89 9.64
N LYS A 163 5.85 -7.33 9.61
CA LYS A 163 5.57 -5.95 9.98
C LYS A 163 5.46 -5.85 11.49
N TYR A 164 6.25 -4.96 12.09
CA TYR A 164 6.08 -4.54 13.48
C TYR A 164 5.63 -3.07 13.47
N PHE A 165 4.51 -2.74 14.13
CA PHE A 165 3.94 -1.38 14.14
C PHE A 165 3.68 -0.78 12.75
N GLY A 166 3.27 -1.63 11.78
CA GLY A 166 2.98 -1.20 10.41
C GLY A 166 4.21 -1.06 9.50
N VAL A 167 5.43 -1.17 10.04
CA VAL A 167 6.70 -1.07 9.30
C VAL A 167 7.37 -2.44 9.26
N ALA A 168 7.76 -2.90 8.07
CA ALA A 168 8.50 -4.14 7.91
C ALA A 168 9.98 -3.95 8.28
N ALA A 169 10.61 -4.98 8.86
CA ALA A 169 12.03 -4.90 9.23
C ALA A 169 12.95 -4.59 8.03
N TRP A 170 12.62 -5.10 6.84
CA TRP A 170 13.37 -4.75 5.63
C TRP A 170 13.27 -3.26 5.25
N GLN A 171 12.16 -2.58 5.56
CA GLN A 171 12.01 -1.14 5.26
C GLN A 171 12.99 -0.31 6.10
N LEU A 172 13.21 -0.68 7.36
CA LEU A 172 14.22 -0.04 8.22
C LEU A 172 15.63 -0.28 7.70
N VAL A 173 15.92 -1.51 7.25
CA VAL A 173 17.21 -1.85 6.62
C VAL A 173 17.41 -1.06 5.33
N SER A 174 16.38 -0.94 4.50
CA SER A 174 16.40 -0.12 3.27
C SER A 174 16.64 1.35 3.56
N LEU A 175 15.99 1.90 4.60
CA LEU A 175 16.20 3.28 5.02
C LEU A 175 17.63 3.51 5.52
N LEU A 176 18.16 2.61 6.35
CA LEU A 176 19.54 2.65 6.80
C LEU A 176 20.52 2.53 5.62
N ALA A 177 20.28 1.57 4.72
CA ALA A 177 21.08 1.38 3.52
C ALA A 177 21.07 2.64 2.63
N MET A 178 19.95 3.36 2.56
CA MET A 178 19.86 4.59 1.78
C MET A 178 20.65 5.74 2.42
N VAL A 179 20.64 5.86 3.75
CA VAL A 179 21.50 6.83 4.46
C VAL A 179 22.98 6.50 4.23
N LEU A 180 23.36 5.22 4.34
CA LEU A 180 24.72 4.78 4.04
C LEU A 180 25.10 5.04 2.59
N PHE A 181 24.19 4.75 1.64
CA PHE A 181 24.38 5.02 0.23
C PHE A 181 24.59 6.52 -0.04
N TRP A 182 23.81 7.39 0.61
CA TRP A 182 23.99 8.85 0.53
C TRP A 182 25.37 9.29 1.06
N LEU A 183 25.83 8.74 2.19
CA LEU A 183 27.17 9.01 2.74
C LEU A 183 28.29 8.56 1.80
N VAL A 184 28.15 7.36 1.22
CA VAL A 184 29.10 6.82 0.23
C VAL A 184 29.12 7.70 -1.00
N LEU A 185 27.95 8.06 -1.53
CA LEU A 185 27.82 8.87 -2.74
C LEU A 185 28.39 10.27 -2.56
N ARG A 186 28.12 10.93 -1.42
CA ARG A 186 28.73 12.22 -1.06
C ARG A 186 30.26 12.11 -1.06
N THR A 187 30.79 11.09 -0.39
CA THR A 187 32.25 10.87 -0.29
C THR A 187 32.86 10.60 -1.67
N LEU A 188 32.23 9.74 -2.47
CA LEU A 188 32.69 9.37 -3.81
C LEU A 188 32.68 10.56 -4.76
N ILE A 189 31.61 11.35 -4.79
CA ILE A 189 31.52 12.56 -5.61
C ILE A 189 32.59 13.55 -5.19
N SER A 190 32.75 13.81 -3.88
CA SER A 190 33.78 14.73 -3.40
C SER A 190 35.19 14.25 -3.78
N PHE A 191 35.46 12.95 -3.69
CA PHE A 191 36.72 12.34 -4.11
C PHE A 191 36.97 12.48 -5.62
N VAL A 192 35.97 12.19 -6.46
CA VAL A 192 36.10 12.30 -7.93
C VAL A 192 36.25 13.76 -8.36
N VAL A 193 35.45 14.67 -7.81
CA VAL A 193 35.49 16.10 -8.15
C VAL A 193 36.83 16.71 -7.74
N THR A 194 37.30 16.48 -6.52
CA THR A 194 38.61 16.97 -6.07
C THR A 194 39.75 16.34 -6.88
N GLY A 195 39.66 15.05 -7.20
CA GLY A 195 40.65 14.33 -8.02
C GLY A 195 40.75 14.88 -9.45
N GLN A 196 39.61 15.08 -10.11
CA GLN A 196 39.55 15.62 -11.48
C GLN A 196 40.00 17.08 -11.53
N ILE A 197 39.56 17.91 -10.57
CA ILE A 197 39.97 19.32 -10.54
C ILE A 197 41.47 19.45 -10.23
N ARG A 198 42.03 18.63 -9.34
CA ARG A 198 43.49 18.59 -9.11
C ARG A 198 44.27 18.09 -10.34
N SER A 199 43.70 17.18 -11.13
CA SER A 199 44.30 16.76 -12.41
C SER A 199 44.27 17.89 -13.45
N LEU A 200 43.15 18.60 -13.55
CA LEU A 200 42.93 19.70 -14.48
C LEU A 200 43.77 20.94 -14.12
N MET A 201 43.84 21.31 -12.83
CA MET A 201 44.69 22.41 -12.34
C MET A 201 46.17 22.13 -12.53
N ARG A 202 46.63 20.88 -12.37
CA ARG A 202 48.03 20.51 -12.68
C ARG A 202 48.34 20.67 -14.17
N ARG A 203 47.38 20.41 -15.07
CA ARG A 203 47.53 20.70 -16.50
C ARG A 203 47.51 22.21 -16.82
N LEU A 204 46.80 23.01 -16.03
CA LEU A 204 46.59 24.44 -16.26
C LEU A 204 47.53 25.36 -15.46
N ARG A 205 48.42 24.83 -14.60
CA ARG A 205 49.40 25.58 -13.78
C ARG A 205 48.78 26.69 -12.89
N ILE A 206 47.55 26.49 -12.40
CA ILE A 206 46.89 27.46 -11.49
C ILE A 206 47.05 26.98 -10.04
N THR A 207 47.75 27.76 -9.22
CA THR A 207 48.12 27.43 -7.83
C THR A 207 47.12 27.93 -6.77
N TRP A 208 46.08 28.65 -7.17
CA TRP A 208 45.15 29.36 -6.26
C TRP A 208 43.88 28.58 -5.90
N GLY A 209 43.74 27.34 -6.36
CA GLY A 209 42.45 26.62 -6.29
C GLY A 209 42.26 25.69 -5.10
N ASP A 210 43.30 25.30 -4.37
CA ASP A 210 43.20 24.22 -3.37
C ASP A 210 42.32 24.61 -2.15
N GLU A 211 42.32 25.89 -1.75
CA GLU A 211 41.53 26.39 -0.60
C GLU A 211 40.05 26.59 -0.94
N LEU A 212 39.75 27.05 -2.17
CA LEU A 212 38.39 27.17 -2.71
C LEU A 212 37.76 25.79 -3.01
N LEU A 213 38.58 24.82 -3.42
CA LEU A 213 38.13 23.45 -3.69
C LEU A 213 37.71 22.68 -2.44
N ALA A 214 38.44 22.85 -1.33
CA ALA A 214 38.07 22.25 -0.06
C ALA A 214 36.74 22.83 0.47
N THR A 215 36.46 24.10 0.18
CA THR A 215 35.26 24.82 0.63
C THR A 215 34.01 24.46 -0.19
N VAL A 216 34.15 24.24 -1.51
CA VAL A 216 33.02 23.92 -2.40
C VAL A 216 32.76 22.40 -2.52
N GLY A 217 33.79 21.56 -2.37
CA GLY A 217 33.68 20.11 -2.58
C GLY A 217 32.76 19.38 -1.60
N ASN A 218 32.50 19.94 -0.41
CA ASN A 218 31.61 19.37 0.59
C ASN A 218 30.12 19.72 0.39
N PRO A 219 29.72 21.00 0.20
CA PRO A 219 28.32 21.34 -0.04
C PRO A 219 27.82 20.90 -1.42
N ALA A 220 28.65 20.92 -2.47
CA ALA A 220 28.23 20.50 -3.80
C ALA A 220 27.90 18.99 -3.88
N GLY A 221 28.72 18.14 -3.23
CA GLY A 221 28.45 16.70 -3.16
C GLY A 221 27.16 16.38 -2.37
N ALA A 222 26.88 17.16 -1.32
CA ALA A 222 25.64 17.02 -0.57
C ALA A 222 24.41 17.43 -1.40
N LEU A 223 24.47 18.53 -2.16
CA LEU A 223 23.36 18.98 -3.01
C LEU A 223 23.02 17.96 -4.11
N VAL A 224 24.03 17.42 -4.79
CA VAL A 224 23.82 16.40 -5.84
C VAL A 224 23.27 15.11 -5.24
N ALA A 225 23.81 14.67 -4.11
CA ALA A 225 23.30 13.48 -3.43
C ALA A 225 21.85 13.66 -2.95
N THR A 226 21.47 14.85 -2.48
CA THR A 226 20.08 15.17 -2.11
C THR A 226 19.13 15.11 -3.31
N LEU A 227 19.53 15.65 -4.47
CA LEU A 227 18.70 15.57 -5.69
C LEU A 227 18.50 14.12 -6.16
N ILE A 228 19.52 13.28 -6.04
CA ILE A 228 19.43 11.85 -6.35
C ILE A 228 18.49 11.15 -5.36
N VAL A 229 18.58 11.45 -4.06
CA VAL A 229 17.67 10.89 -3.04
C VAL A 229 16.21 11.32 -3.28
N ILE A 230 15.95 12.57 -3.68
CA ILE A 230 14.60 13.03 -4.05
C ILE A 230 14.05 12.22 -5.23
N GLY A 231 14.88 11.94 -6.25
CA GLY A 231 14.50 11.08 -7.37
C GLY A 231 14.25 9.62 -6.98
N LEU A 232 14.90 9.13 -5.92
CA LEU A 232 14.73 7.77 -5.39
C LEU A 232 13.59 7.66 -4.36
N TRP A 233 12.94 8.76 -3.97
CA TRP A 233 11.84 8.76 -3.00
C TRP A 233 10.68 7.80 -3.35
N PRO A 234 10.25 7.67 -4.63
CA PRO A 234 9.21 6.72 -5.02
C PRO A 234 9.58 5.25 -4.76
N ILE A 235 10.88 4.91 -4.72
CA ILE A 235 11.37 3.54 -4.51
C ILE A 235 11.20 3.09 -3.05
N LEU A 236 11.16 4.03 -2.11
CA LEU A 236 11.03 3.69 -0.69
C LEU A 236 9.67 3.06 -0.35
N ARG A 237 8.66 3.18 -1.23
CA ARG A 237 7.30 2.65 -1.02
C ARG A 237 6.82 2.86 0.42
N LEU A 238 7.06 4.05 0.97
CA LEU A 238 6.55 4.38 2.29
C LEU A 238 5.03 4.39 2.17
N PRO A 239 4.30 3.72 3.07
CA PRO A 239 2.85 3.78 3.07
C PRO A 239 2.48 5.26 3.22
N VAL A 240 1.82 5.82 2.21
CA VAL A 240 1.20 7.13 2.29
C VAL A 240 -0.07 6.93 3.10
N GLN A 241 0.08 6.69 4.40
CA GLN A 241 -1.02 6.67 5.34
C GLN A 241 -1.25 8.09 5.80
N LEU A 242 -2.28 8.73 5.24
CA LEU A 242 -3.35 9.35 6.02
C LEU A 242 -4.67 9.11 5.28
#